data_AF-A0A4Y7PW67-F1
#
_entry.id   AF-A0A4Y7PW67-F1
#
_cell.length_a   1.000
_cell.length_b   1.000
_cell.length_c   1.000
_cell.angle_alpha   90.00
_cell.angle_beta   90.00
_cell.angle_gamma   90.00
#
_symmetry.space_group_name_H-M   'P 1'
#
loop_
_entity.id
_entity.type
_entity.pdbx_description
1 polymer ?
#
loop_
_entity_poly.entity_id
_entity_poly.type
_entity_poly.pdbx_seq_one_letter_code
_entity_poly.pdbx_strand_id
1 'polypeptide(L)'
;MATMPQHYIDPMELASICGISIVKATLVFTGTMLVYDYVITFEREVKLAWMRRWKWGKIVFMLNRYLPFLDTFLVIWLRMRPNSTSECMFGFKVYTWLTLFGILIAEIVLTSRTYALWAVKRSAFLALATLALVLYVPAIFITNLEVRSIGFVGTATGCVKTAPASRLVFVLFILLLVSETILLGMTVVAVWKTRPRPRLIVTMYRDGLIYYLPQRVFHSLFCSRILLHIWEEAIPNEEVISTTLVGHDMSFAQVRSGDTGMQSELPSNVEATPPTSLEPFLEENERLRT
;
A
#
# COMPACT_ATOMS: atom_id res chain seq x y z
N MET A 1 20.85 -26.12 -4.28
CA MET A 1 21.01 -24.66 -4.35
C MET A 1 19.78 -24.05 -3.70
N ALA A 2 19.83 -23.81 -2.39
CA ALA A 2 18.72 -23.25 -1.63
C ALA A 2 18.76 -21.72 -1.81
N THR A 3 17.74 -21.17 -2.45
CA THR A 3 17.57 -19.72 -2.56
C THR A 3 17.20 -19.18 -1.17
N MET A 4 18.10 -18.39 -0.58
CA MET A 4 17.74 -17.59 0.60
C MET A 4 16.63 -16.61 0.19
N PRO A 5 15.55 -16.48 0.96
CA PRO A 5 14.57 -15.43 0.71
C PRO A 5 15.26 -14.10 1.03
N GLN A 6 15.46 -13.29 0.00
CA GLN A 6 15.89 -11.91 0.15
C GLN A 6 14.84 -11.22 1.02
N HIS A 7 15.21 -10.90 2.27
CA HIS A 7 14.43 -10.04 3.15
C HIS A 7 14.38 -8.65 2.51
N TYR A 8 13.40 -8.44 1.63
CA TYR A 8 13.05 -7.12 1.15
C TYR A 8 12.40 -6.39 2.34
N ILE A 9 13.15 -5.49 2.94
CA ILE A 9 12.67 -4.60 3.99
C ILE A 9 11.97 -3.45 3.26
N ASP A 10 10.64 -3.36 3.40
CA ASP A 10 9.87 -2.25 2.84
C ASP A 10 10.54 -0.92 3.30
N PRO A 11 10.87 0.03 2.40
CA PRO A 11 11.47 1.31 2.78
C PRO A 11 10.58 2.14 3.72
N MET A 12 9.29 1.84 3.78
CA MET A 12 8.34 2.42 4.74
C MET A 12 8.51 1.88 6.19
N GLU A 13 9.12 0.70 6.40
CA GLU A 13 9.51 0.21 7.74
C GLU A 13 10.82 0.86 8.24
N LEU A 14 11.67 1.37 7.34
CA LEU A 14 12.91 2.10 7.68
C LEU A 14 12.67 3.56 8.11
N ALA A 15 11.44 4.05 7.99
CA ALA A 15 11.05 5.33 8.57
C ALA A 15 10.91 5.17 10.10
N SER A 16 12.05 5.11 10.78
CA SER A 16 12.18 5.04 12.23
C SER A 16 12.66 6.40 12.74
N ILE A 17 11.81 7.10 13.48
CA ILE A 17 12.17 8.36 14.12
C ILE A 17 12.55 8.02 15.57
N CYS A 18 13.80 8.28 15.95
CA CYS A 18 14.28 8.03 17.32
C CYS A 18 14.13 6.56 17.78
N GLY A 19 14.20 5.59 16.85
CA GLY A 19 14.04 4.16 17.16
C GLY A 19 12.59 3.66 17.22
N ILE A 20 11.61 4.52 16.98
CA ILE A 20 10.18 4.15 16.91
C ILE A 20 9.75 4.04 15.44
N SER A 21 9.22 2.88 15.07
CA SER A 21 8.58 2.68 13.76
C SER A 21 7.35 3.57 13.64
N ILE A 22 7.32 4.43 12.61
CA ILE A 22 6.19 5.33 12.33
C ILE A 22 4.89 4.54 12.15
N VAL A 23 4.96 3.34 11.55
CA VAL A 23 3.79 2.47 11.35
C VAL A 23 3.18 2.09 12.69
N LYS A 24 3.99 1.62 13.64
CA LYS A 24 3.51 1.22 14.98
C LYS A 24 2.94 2.40 15.75
N ALA A 25 3.62 3.56 15.71
CA ALA A 25 3.12 4.78 16.34
C ALA A 25 1.77 5.21 15.76
N THR A 26 1.62 5.16 14.44
CA THR A 26 0.37 5.51 13.75
C THR A 26 -0.76 4.57 14.15
N LEU A 27 -0.50 3.25 14.22
CA LEU A 27 -1.51 2.26 14.65
C LEU A 27 -1.99 2.50 16.09
N VAL A 28 -1.08 2.82 17.01
CA VAL A 28 -1.45 3.12 18.40
C VAL A 28 -2.24 4.43 18.45
N PHE A 29 -1.83 5.45 17.70
CA PHE A 29 -2.54 6.72 17.62
C PHE A 29 -3.96 6.55 17.07
N THR A 30 -4.12 5.84 15.94
CA THR A 30 -5.45 5.61 15.32
C THR A 30 -6.35 4.77 16.23
N GLY A 31 -5.81 3.74 16.88
CA GLY A 31 -6.55 2.95 17.86
C GLY A 31 -6.99 3.77 19.08
N THR A 32 -6.13 4.67 19.57
CA THR A 32 -6.47 5.57 20.68
C THR A 32 -7.58 6.55 20.27
N MET A 33 -7.49 7.13 19.07
CA MET A 33 -8.53 8.02 18.53
C MET A 33 -9.87 7.30 18.34
N LEU A 34 -9.85 6.04 17.90
CA LEU A 34 -11.06 5.23 17.76
C LEU A 34 -11.74 5.00 19.11
N VAL A 35 -10.97 4.65 20.15
CA VAL A 35 -11.50 4.48 21.51
C VAL A 35 -12.01 5.81 22.06
N TYR A 36 -11.28 6.90 21.83
CA TYR A 36 -11.68 8.23 22.27
C TYR A 36 -13.02 8.67 21.66
N ASP A 37 -13.18 8.55 20.33
CA ASP A 37 -14.45 8.87 19.64
C ASP A 37 -15.60 8.05 20.22
N TYR A 38 -15.38 6.77 20.48
CA TYR A 38 -16.38 5.90 21.06
C TYR A 38 -16.83 6.36 22.45
N VAL A 39 -15.89 6.64 23.35
CA VAL A 39 -16.21 7.05 24.73
C VAL A 39 -17.03 8.33 24.75
N ILE A 40 -16.66 9.35 23.97
CA ILE A 40 -17.36 10.64 23.98
C ILE A 40 -18.76 10.56 23.34
N THR A 41 -18.99 9.60 22.44
CA THR A 41 -20.27 9.46 21.72
C THR A 41 -21.16 8.35 22.29
N PHE A 42 -20.66 7.53 23.22
CA PHE A 42 -21.36 6.38 23.79
C PHE A 42 -22.69 6.74 24.44
N GLU A 43 -22.75 7.79 25.26
CA GLU A 43 -23.99 8.19 25.95
C GLU A 43 -25.12 8.50 24.95
N ARG A 44 -24.78 9.23 23.88
CA ARG A 44 -25.71 9.58 22.81
C ARG A 44 -26.11 8.34 22.00
N GLU A 45 -25.18 7.41 21.78
CA GLU A 45 -25.43 6.15 21.10
C GLU A 45 -26.42 5.26 21.85
N VAL A 46 -26.26 5.12 23.17
CA VAL A 46 -27.19 4.33 24.00
C VAL A 46 -28.59 4.92 23.95
N LYS A 47 -28.72 6.24 24.10
CA LYS A 47 -30.01 6.94 24.04
C LYS A 47 -30.69 6.84 22.67
N LEU A 48 -29.93 6.95 21.57
CA LEU A 48 -30.51 7.07 20.23
C LEU A 48 -30.55 5.78 19.42
N ALA A 49 -29.58 4.88 19.59
CA ALA A 49 -29.44 3.66 18.80
C ALA A 49 -29.88 2.42 19.58
N TRP A 50 -29.50 2.29 20.85
CA TRP A 50 -29.76 1.06 21.61
C TRP A 50 -31.23 0.91 21.98
N MET A 51 -31.86 1.97 22.46
CA MET A 51 -33.28 1.98 22.87
C MET A 51 -34.28 1.87 21.69
N ARG A 52 -33.82 2.02 20.45
CA ARG A 52 -34.67 1.89 19.26
C ARG A 52 -34.84 0.43 18.83
N ARG A 53 -36.03 0.12 18.30
CA ARG A 53 -36.34 -1.19 17.70
C ARG A 53 -35.34 -1.56 16.60
N TRP A 54 -35.00 -2.84 16.55
CA TRP A 54 -34.10 -3.39 15.53
C TRP A 54 -34.74 -3.23 14.13
N LYS A 55 -34.07 -2.44 13.29
CA LYS A 55 -34.34 -2.26 11.87
C LYS A 55 -33.03 -2.42 11.11
N TRP A 56 -33.10 -2.65 9.80
CA TRP A 56 -31.93 -2.75 8.91
C TRP A 56 -30.87 -1.66 9.15
N GLY A 57 -31.30 -0.39 9.28
CA GLY A 57 -30.36 0.72 9.54
C GLY A 57 -29.60 0.62 10.86
N LYS A 58 -30.18 -0.01 11.90
CA LYS A 58 -29.48 -0.24 13.19
C LYS A 58 -28.38 -1.28 13.02
N ILE A 59 -28.62 -2.35 12.27
CA ILE A 59 -27.63 -3.41 12.02
C ILE A 59 -26.43 -2.83 11.27
N VAL A 60 -26.69 -2.12 10.17
CA VAL A 60 -25.62 -1.48 9.36
C VAL A 60 -24.83 -0.47 10.19
N PHE A 61 -25.51 0.34 11.01
CA PHE A 61 -24.86 1.26 11.92
C PHE A 61 -23.94 0.54 12.91
N MET A 62 -24.44 -0.51 13.59
CA MET A 62 -23.65 -1.28 14.55
C MET A 62 -22.44 -1.93 13.87
N LEU A 63 -22.61 -2.54 12.70
CA LEU A 63 -21.49 -3.16 11.99
C LEU A 63 -20.42 -2.12 11.61
N ASN A 64 -20.82 -0.99 11.04
CA ASN A 64 -19.88 0.08 10.67
C ASN A 64 -19.12 0.65 11.90
N ARG A 65 -19.81 0.71 13.04
CA ARG A 65 -19.28 1.25 14.30
C ARG A 65 -18.29 0.30 14.98
N TYR A 66 -18.59 -1.00 15.00
CA TYR A 66 -17.84 -1.96 15.81
C TYR A 66 -16.80 -2.77 15.02
N LEU A 67 -16.94 -2.92 13.70
CA LEU A 67 -15.93 -3.61 12.88
C LEU A 67 -14.54 -2.96 12.91
N PRO A 68 -14.39 -1.61 12.89
CA PRO A 68 -13.07 -0.98 12.97
C PRO A 68 -12.28 -1.35 14.22
N PHE A 69 -12.96 -1.70 15.33
CA PHE A 69 -12.26 -2.19 16.52
C PHE A 69 -11.60 -3.54 16.26
N LEU A 70 -12.33 -4.48 15.66
CA LEU A 70 -11.79 -5.80 15.33
C LEU A 70 -10.59 -5.67 14.37
N ASP A 71 -10.73 -4.82 13.36
CA ASP A 71 -9.68 -4.54 12.37
C ASP A 71 -8.42 -3.95 13.04
N THR A 72 -8.61 -2.91 13.86
CA THR A 72 -7.54 -2.20 14.56
C THR A 72 -6.83 -3.09 15.59
N PHE A 73 -7.58 -3.84 16.40
CA PHE A 73 -6.98 -4.75 17.38
C PHE A 73 -6.21 -5.89 16.70
N LEU A 74 -6.72 -6.43 15.60
CA LEU A 74 -6.05 -7.48 14.86
C LEU A 74 -4.74 -7.00 14.25
N VAL A 75 -4.72 -5.83 13.60
CA VAL A 75 -3.48 -5.30 13.02
C VAL A 75 -2.45 -4.92 14.10
N ILE A 76 -2.89 -4.35 15.23
CA ILE A 76 -2.01 -4.07 16.37
C ILE A 76 -1.41 -5.39 16.89
N TRP A 77 -2.21 -6.44 17.05
CA TRP A 77 -1.73 -7.75 17.49
C TRP A 77 -0.69 -8.35 16.55
N LEU A 78 -0.92 -8.27 15.24
CA LEU A 78 -0.01 -8.80 14.22
C LEU A 78 1.31 -8.00 14.14
N ARG A 79 1.26 -6.70 14.38
CA ARG A 79 2.42 -5.79 14.24
C ARG A 79 3.22 -5.57 15.52
N MET A 80 2.61 -5.75 16.70
CA MET A 80 3.27 -5.48 17.98
C MET A 80 3.82 -6.73 18.65
N ARG A 81 3.30 -7.91 18.32
CA ARG A 81 3.69 -9.18 18.94
C ARG A 81 4.57 -10.01 17.99
N PRO A 82 5.59 -10.72 18.50
CA PRO A 82 6.23 -11.78 17.74
C PRO A 82 5.20 -12.88 17.45
N ASN A 83 4.97 -13.14 16.17
CA ASN A 83 4.06 -14.15 15.67
C ASN A 83 4.84 -15.11 14.78
N SER A 84 4.38 -16.36 14.65
CA SER A 84 4.94 -17.28 13.66
C SER A 84 4.52 -16.87 12.25
N THR A 85 5.23 -17.35 11.23
CA THR A 85 4.89 -17.11 9.81
C THR A 85 3.45 -17.55 9.48
N SER A 86 2.99 -18.68 10.03
CA SER A 86 1.62 -19.17 9.79
C SER A 86 0.56 -18.25 10.41
N GLU A 87 0.79 -17.77 11.64
CA GLU A 87 -0.10 -16.83 12.33
C GLU A 87 -0.15 -15.49 11.61
N CYS A 88 0.99 -14.97 11.13
CA CYS A 88 1.04 -13.75 10.33
C CYS A 88 0.23 -13.88 9.03
N MET A 89 0.44 -14.98 8.31
CA MET A 89 -0.27 -15.26 7.05
C MET A 89 -1.78 -15.37 7.27
N PHE A 90 -2.21 -16.14 8.26
CA PHE A 90 -3.63 -16.29 8.57
C PHE A 90 -4.23 -14.96 9.04
N GLY A 91 -3.56 -14.28 9.96
CA GLY A 91 -4.01 -13.00 10.51
C GLY A 91 -4.19 -11.92 9.45
N PHE A 92 -3.22 -11.75 8.54
CA PHE A 92 -3.37 -10.76 7.47
C PHE A 92 -4.43 -11.14 6.43
N LYS A 93 -4.67 -12.44 6.18
CA LYS A 93 -5.80 -12.87 5.35
C LYS A 93 -7.12 -12.46 5.99
N VAL A 94 -7.28 -12.72 7.29
CA VAL A 94 -8.49 -12.32 8.05
C VAL A 94 -8.64 -10.80 8.05
N TYR A 95 -7.55 -10.06 8.33
CA TYR A 95 -7.52 -8.60 8.29
C TYR A 95 -7.99 -8.06 6.94
N THR A 96 -7.42 -8.52 5.82
CA THR A 96 -7.81 -8.03 4.48
C THR A 96 -9.30 -8.26 4.18
N TRP A 97 -9.86 -9.42 4.55
CA TRP A 97 -11.29 -9.68 4.39
C TRP A 97 -12.15 -8.81 5.31
N LEU A 98 -11.70 -8.59 6.54
CA LEU A 98 -12.38 -7.76 7.52
C LEU A 98 -12.41 -6.28 7.07
N THR A 99 -11.28 -5.77 6.57
CA THR A 99 -11.18 -4.43 5.99
C THR A 99 -12.12 -4.29 4.78
N LEU A 100 -12.11 -5.26 3.84
CA LEU A 100 -13.04 -5.24 2.69
C LEU A 100 -14.51 -5.21 3.14
N PHE A 101 -14.87 -6.03 4.12
CA PHE A 101 -16.22 -6.07 4.66
C PHE A 101 -16.62 -4.73 5.30
N GLY A 102 -15.71 -4.11 6.07
CA GLY A 102 -15.90 -2.78 6.63
C GLY A 102 -16.12 -1.71 5.56
N ILE A 103 -15.33 -1.72 4.48
CA ILE A 103 -15.49 -0.81 3.34
C ILE A 103 -16.86 -1.00 2.69
N LEU A 104 -17.29 -2.23 2.39
CA LEU A 104 -18.59 -2.49 1.78
C LEU A 104 -19.75 -1.98 2.65
N ILE A 105 -19.64 -2.10 3.97
CA ILE A 105 -20.65 -1.57 4.89
C ILE A 105 -20.67 -0.03 4.87
N ALA A 106 -19.50 0.61 4.85
CA ALA A 106 -19.42 2.06 4.72
C ALA A 106 -20.05 2.54 3.40
N GLU A 107 -19.77 1.85 2.28
CA GLU A 107 -20.37 2.13 0.98
C GLU A 107 -21.90 1.95 0.99
N ILE A 108 -22.43 0.95 1.70
CA ILE A 108 -23.88 0.79 1.89
C ILE A 108 -24.47 1.99 2.62
N VAL A 109 -23.81 2.51 3.67
CA VAL A 109 -24.26 3.70 4.39
C VAL A 109 -24.29 4.91 3.46
N LEU A 110 -23.23 5.16 2.71
CA LEU A 110 -23.15 6.27 1.76
C LEU A 110 -24.22 6.16 0.66
N THR A 111 -24.38 4.97 0.09
CA THR A 111 -25.38 4.67 -0.94
C THR A 111 -26.80 4.87 -0.42
N SER A 112 -27.09 4.41 0.80
CA SER A 112 -28.41 4.58 1.43
C SER A 112 -28.78 6.06 1.62
N ARG A 113 -27.79 6.87 1.99
CA ARG A 113 -27.94 8.32 2.15
C ARG A 113 -28.23 8.99 0.82
N THR A 114 -27.45 8.67 -0.22
CA THR A 114 -27.67 9.17 -1.58
C THR A 114 -29.06 8.78 -2.06
N TYR A 115 -29.45 7.52 -1.88
CA TYR A 115 -30.77 7.03 -2.29
C TYR A 115 -31.94 7.79 -1.62
N ALA A 116 -31.82 8.11 -0.33
CA ALA A 116 -32.80 8.91 0.38
C ALA A 116 -32.94 10.34 -0.19
N LEU A 117 -31.83 10.96 -0.61
CA LEU A 117 -31.83 12.29 -1.24
C LEU A 117 -32.54 12.30 -2.60
N TRP A 118 -32.45 11.21 -3.35
CA TRP A 118 -33.15 11.04 -4.62
C TRP A 118 -34.64 10.68 -4.47
N ALA A 119 -35.22 10.92 -3.29
CA ALA A 119 -36.61 10.68 -2.96
C ALA A 119 -37.07 9.23 -3.27
N VAL A 120 -36.17 8.26 -3.11
CA VAL A 120 -36.50 6.82 -3.23
C VAL A 120 -37.04 6.46 -4.63
N LYS A 121 -36.62 7.18 -5.67
CA LYS A 121 -37.03 6.88 -7.05
C LYS A 121 -36.41 5.58 -7.53
N ARG A 122 -37.20 4.73 -8.23
CA ARG A 122 -36.73 3.45 -8.80
C ARG A 122 -35.52 3.61 -9.73
N SER A 123 -35.47 4.68 -10.52
CA SER A 123 -34.33 4.96 -11.40
C SER A 123 -33.03 5.19 -10.62
N ALA A 124 -33.07 5.90 -9.48
CA ALA A 124 -31.90 6.11 -8.65
C ALA A 124 -31.44 4.80 -7.98
N PHE A 125 -32.39 3.94 -7.57
CA PHE A 125 -32.05 2.61 -7.06
C PHE A 125 -31.33 1.76 -8.11
N LEU A 126 -31.87 1.69 -9.34
CA LEU A 126 -31.25 0.94 -10.43
C LEU A 126 -29.85 1.47 -10.75
N ALA A 127 -29.66 2.79 -10.83
CA ALA A 127 -28.34 3.38 -11.07
C ALA A 127 -27.33 3.00 -9.97
N LEU A 128 -27.71 3.11 -8.69
CA LEU A 128 -26.86 2.75 -7.56
C LEU A 128 -26.58 1.25 -7.50
N ALA A 129 -27.56 0.40 -7.81
CA ALA A 129 -27.41 -1.05 -7.86
C ALA A 129 -26.45 -1.48 -8.99
N THR A 130 -26.56 -0.87 -10.17
CA THR A 130 -25.63 -1.10 -11.29
C THR A 130 -24.22 -0.65 -10.91
N LEU A 131 -24.07 0.51 -10.28
CA LEU A 131 -22.77 1.00 -9.81
C LEU A 131 -22.14 0.01 -8.81
N ALA A 132 -22.91 -0.45 -7.82
CA ALA A 132 -22.44 -1.42 -6.84
C ALA A 132 -22.00 -2.72 -7.50
N LEU A 133 -22.75 -3.23 -8.49
CA LEU A 133 -22.39 -4.44 -9.22
C LEU A 133 -21.07 -4.26 -9.99
N VAL A 134 -20.95 -3.16 -10.74
CA VAL A 134 -19.81 -2.87 -11.61
C VAL A 134 -18.53 -2.62 -10.81
N LEU A 135 -18.61 -1.98 -9.64
CA LEU A 135 -17.42 -1.62 -8.86
C LEU A 135 -17.06 -2.67 -7.80
N TYR A 136 -18.04 -3.22 -7.08
CA TYR A 136 -17.75 -4.07 -5.92
C TYR A 136 -17.51 -5.54 -6.29
N VAL A 137 -18.13 -6.06 -7.35
CA VAL A 137 -17.86 -7.45 -7.78
C VAL A 137 -16.40 -7.62 -8.22
N PRO A 138 -15.83 -6.74 -9.09
CA PRO A 138 -14.41 -6.81 -9.40
C PRO A 138 -13.53 -6.59 -8.16
N ALA A 139 -13.92 -5.70 -7.24
CA ALA A 139 -13.14 -5.47 -6.01
C ALA A 139 -13.05 -6.73 -5.13
N ILE A 140 -14.14 -7.49 -4.97
CA ILE A 140 -14.13 -8.75 -4.23
C ILE A 140 -13.22 -9.78 -4.94
N PHE A 141 -13.31 -9.87 -6.27
CA PHE A 141 -12.49 -10.80 -7.04
C PHE A 141 -11.00 -10.46 -6.94
N ILE A 142 -10.64 -9.19 -7.13
CA ILE A 142 -9.26 -8.71 -7.01
C ILE A 142 -8.73 -8.93 -5.60
N THR A 143 -9.56 -8.72 -4.56
CA THR A 143 -9.17 -9.00 -3.18
C THR A 143 -8.90 -10.48 -2.97
N ASN A 144 -9.68 -11.39 -3.58
CA ASN A 144 -9.41 -12.82 -3.50
C ASN A 144 -8.07 -13.19 -4.13
N LEU A 145 -7.72 -12.57 -5.27
CA LEU A 145 -6.43 -12.75 -5.91
C LEU A 145 -5.29 -12.23 -5.03
N GLU A 146 -5.46 -11.05 -4.43
CA GLU A 146 -4.47 -10.48 -3.51
C GLU A 146 -4.24 -11.36 -2.28
N VAL A 147 -5.30 -11.85 -1.65
CA VAL A 147 -5.23 -12.74 -0.48
C VAL A 147 -4.46 -14.05 -0.78
N ARG A 148 -4.42 -14.48 -2.06
CA ARG A 148 -3.64 -15.64 -2.50
C ARG A 148 -2.18 -15.31 -2.80
N SER A 149 -1.88 -14.09 -3.21
CA SER A 149 -0.52 -13.64 -3.58
C SER A 149 0.26 -13.03 -2.42
N ILE A 150 -0.40 -12.58 -1.35
CA ILE A 150 0.28 -12.00 -0.18
C ILE A 150 1.20 -13.02 0.51
N GLY A 151 2.43 -12.58 0.82
CA GLY A 151 3.40 -13.29 1.64
C GLY A 151 3.79 -12.44 2.85
N PHE A 152 3.69 -13.02 4.04
CA PHE A 152 4.09 -12.41 5.31
C PHE A 152 4.96 -13.38 6.10
N VAL A 153 5.98 -12.85 6.76
CA VAL A 153 6.89 -13.57 7.65
C VAL A 153 6.82 -13.00 9.05
N GLY A 154 6.88 -13.89 10.03
CA GLY A 154 6.98 -13.52 11.44
C GLY A 154 8.41 -13.15 11.82
N THR A 155 8.58 -12.03 12.52
CA THR A 155 9.86 -11.58 13.07
C THR A 155 9.73 -11.29 14.57
N ALA A 156 10.87 -11.09 15.24
CA ALA A 156 10.89 -10.74 16.67
C ALA A 156 10.12 -9.45 16.99
N THR A 157 10.00 -8.55 16.01
CA THR A 157 9.34 -7.24 16.17
C THR A 157 7.93 -7.20 15.59
N GLY A 158 7.41 -8.30 15.04
CA GLY A 158 6.08 -8.36 14.43
C GLY A 158 6.06 -9.06 13.06
N CYS A 159 4.92 -9.02 12.39
CA CYS A 159 4.80 -9.54 11.04
C CYS A 159 5.27 -8.52 9.99
N VAL A 160 6.06 -8.96 9.02
CA VAL A 160 6.56 -8.16 7.89
C VAL A 160 6.16 -8.76 6.54
N LYS A 161 5.97 -7.92 5.53
CA LYS A 161 5.63 -8.36 4.18
C LYS A 161 6.88 -8.89 3.47
N THR A 162 6.75 -9.94 2.66
CA THR A 162 7.88 -10.56 1.95
C THR A 162 8.00 -10.14 0.48
N ALA A 163 6.99 -9.44 -0.04
CA ALA A 163 6.90 -9.05 -1.44
C ALA A 163 6.42 -7.59 -1.55
N PRO A 164 6.84 -6.86 -2.60
CA PRO A 164 6.46 -5.46 -2.78
C PRO A 164 4.93 -5.26 -2.88
N ALA A 165 4.49 -4.02 -2.77
CA ALA A 165 3.08 -3.66 -2.98
C ALA A 165 2.59 -4.20 -4.34
N SER A 166 1.49 -4.94 -4.33
CA SER A 166 0.94 -5.48 -5.57
C SER A 166 0.21 -4.37 -6.33
N ARG A 167 0.22 -4.46 -7.67
CA ARG A 167 -0.60 -3.58 -8.52
C ARG A 167 -2.11 -3.76 -8.24
N LEU A 168 -2.52 -4.89 -7.67
CA LEU A 168 -3.91 -5.20 -7.35
C LEU A 168 -4.46 -4.27 -6.25
N VAL A 169 -3.67 -4.01 -5.19
CA VAL A 169 -4.05 -3.07 -4.11
C VAL A 169 -4.32 -1.68 -4.69
N PHE A 170 -3.48 -1.25 -5.63
CA PHE A 170 -3.67 0.04 -6.30
C PHE A 170 -4.99 0.08 -7.09
N VAL A 171 -5.33 -0.97 -7.83
CA VAL A 171 -6.60 -1.05 -8.57
C VAL A 171 -7.81 -1.01 -7.63
N LEU A 172 -7.78 -1.75 -6.51
CA LEU A 172 -8.85 -1.71 -5.50
C LEU A 172 -9.10 -0.30 -4.98
N PHE A 173 -8.01 0.40 -4.73
CA PHE A 173 -8.04 1.76 -4.22
C PHE A 173 -8.62 2.76 -5.25
N ILE A 174 -8.24 2.64 -6.52
CA ILE A 174 -8.83 3.44 -7.60
C ILE A 174 -10.33 3.15 -7.75
N LEU A 175 -10.75 1.88 -7.68
CA LEU A 175 -12.17 1.51 -7.73
C LEU A 175 -12.96 2.15 -6.59
N LEU A 176 -12.41 2.15 -5.38
CA LEU A 176 -13.02 2.81 -4.23
C LEU A 176 -13.15 4.33 -4.44
N LEU A 177 -12.08 4.99 -4.89
CA LEU A 177 -12.12 6.42 -5.20
C LEU A 177 -13.17 6.78 -6.27
N VAL A 178 -13.28 5.95 -7.31
CA VAL A 178 -14.30 6.13 -8.36
C VAL A 178 -15.71 5.97 -7.78
N SER A 179 -15.95 4.96 -6.93
CA SER A 179 -17.25 4.79 -6.25
C SER A 179 -17.63 6.03 -5.45
N GLU A 180 -16.70 6.46 -4.59
CA GLU A 180 -16.93 7.55 -3.65
C GLU A 180 -17.11 8.90 -4.35
N THR A 181 -16.38 9.15 -5.44
CA THR A 181 -16.54 10.36 -6.25
C THR A 181 -17.89 10.39 -6.98
N ILE A 182 -18.34 9.25 -7.52
CA ILE A 182 -19.66 9.16 -8.16
C ILE A 182 -20.77 9.36 -7.13
N LEU A 183 -20.68 8.73 -5.94
CA LEU A 183 -21.66 8.91 -4.86
C LEU A 183 -21.70 10.36 -4.36
N LEU A 184 -20.55 11.01 -4.22
CA LEU A 184 -20.45 12.43 -3.88
C LEU A 184 -21.08 13.31 -4.96
N GLY A 185 -20.75 13.07 -6.23
CA GLY A 185 -21.32 13.81 -7.36
C GLY A 185 -22.84 13.69 -7.42
N MET A 186 -23.37 12.46 -7.29
CA MET A 186 -24.82 12.22 -7.20
C MET A 186 -25.46 12.93 -6.01
N THR A 187 -24.78 12.99 -4.87
CA THR A 187 -25.25 13.70 -3.67
C THR A 187 -25.31 15.21 -3.92
N VAL A 188 -24.26 15.80 -4.51
CA VAL A 188 -24.21 17.23 -4.83
C VAL A 188 -25.30 17.60 -5.84
N VAL A 189 -25.46 16.82 -6.91
CA VAL A 189 -26.50 17.04 -7.93
C VAL A 189 -27.91 16.93 -7.33
N ALA A 190 -28.16 15.92 -6.48
CA ALA A 190 -29.44 15.79 -5.80
C ALA A 190 -29.75 17.02 -4.94
N VAL A 191 -28.75 17.52 -4.21
CA VAL A 191 -28.90 18.72 -3.38
C VAL A 191 -29.16 19.96 -4.23
N TRP A 192 -28.41 20.17 -5.31
CA TRP A 192 -28.60 21.32 -6.20
C TRP A 192 -29.97 21.32 -6.88
N LYS A 193 -30.47 20.13 -7.26
CA LYS A 193 -31.78 19.97 -7.89
C LYS A 193 -32.95 20.14 -6.90
N THR A 194 -32.74 19.82 -5.63
CA THR A 194 -33.78 19.91 -4.61
C THR A 194 -33.76 21.30 -3.98
N ARG A 195 -34.63 22.21 -4.45
CA ARG A 195 -34.79 23.56 -3.85
C ARG A 195 -34.86 23.48 -2.31
N PRO A 196 -34.26 24.47 -1.59
CA PRO A 196 -33.92 24.32 -0.18
C PRO A 196 -35.16 24.03 0.67
N ARG A 197 -35.21 22.83 1.27
CA ARG A 197 -35.97 22.59 2.49
C ARG A 197 -35.05 22.88 3.69
N PRO A 198 -35.32 23.92 4.50
CA PRO A 198 -34.31 24.54 5.34
C PRO A 198 -33.84 23.69 6.54
N ARG A 199 -34.52 22.61 6.93
CA ARG A 199 -34.20 21.88 8.17
C ARG A 199 -33.46 20.55 7.95
N LEU A 200 -33.90 19.72 7.00
CA LEU A 200 -33.31 18.38 6.80
C LEU A 200 -32.01 18.43 5.99
N ILE A 201 -31.98 19.25 4.94
CA ILE A 201 -30.81 19.38 4.05
C ILE A 201 -29.68 20.13 4.76
N VAL A 202 -29.98 21.19 5.52
CA VAL A 202 -28.96 21.95 6.27
C VAL A 202 -28.29 21.09 7.35
N THR A 203 -29.06 20.25 8.05
CA THR A 203 -28.50 19.32 9.06
C THR A 203 -27.59 18.27 8.39
N MET A 204 -28.01 17.72 7.24
CA MET A 204 -27.16 16.80 6.47
C MET A 204 -25.91 17.49 5.87
N TYR A 205 -26.03 18.75 5.46
CA TYR A 205 -24.94 19.57 4.92
C TYR A 205 -23.86 19.83 5.98
N ARG A 206 -24.29 20.24 7.18
CA ARG A 206 -23.40 20.56 8.31
C ARG A 206 -22.69 19.32 8.86
N ASP A 207 -23.39 18.20 8.98
CA ASP A 207 -22.85 17.04 9.71
C ASP A 207 -22.12 16.04 8.80
N GLY A 208 -22.36 16.07 7.48
CA GLY A 208 -21.78 15.09 6.56
C GLY A 208 -20.74 15.65 5.61
N LEU A 209 -21.06 16.75 4.91
CA LEU A 209 -20.25 17.23 3.80
C LEU A 209 -19.01 17.99 4.28
N ILE A 210 -19.13 18.70 5.42
CA ILE A 210 -18.02 19.43 6.06
C ILE A 210 -16.89 18.48 6.47
N TYR A 211 -17.21 17.25 6.91
CA TYR A 211 -16.19 16.25 7.25
C TYR A 211 -15.73 15.45 6.02
N TYR A 212 -16.65 15.17 5.10
CA TYR A 212 -16.34 14.35 3.93
C TYR A 212 -15.42 15.05 2.92
N LEU A 213 -15.59 16.36 2.65
CA LEU A 213 -14.76 17.07 1.67
C LEU A 213 -13.29 17.17 2.09
N PRO A 214 -12.93 17.62 3.31
CA PRO A 214 -11.54 17.60 3.76
C PRO A 214 -10.97 16.18 3.79
N GLN A 215 -11.73 15.20 4.29
CA GLN A 215 -11.28 13.81 4.29
C GLN A 215 -10.95 13.32 2.88
N ARG A 216 -11.74 13.69 1.87
CA ARG A 216 -11.49 13.37 0.46
C ARG A 216 -10.25 14.06 -0.09
N VAL A 217 -10.07 15.35 0.21
CA VAL A 217 -8.89 16.11 -0.22
C VAL A 217 -7.64 15.48 0.39
N PHE A 218 -7.65 15.19 1.69
CA PHE A 218 -6.56 14.48 2.34
C PHE A 218 -6.29 13.14 1.69
N HIS A 219 -7.33 12.33 1.47
CA HIS A 219 -7.18 11.04 0.81
C HIS A 219 -6.48 11.20 -0.54
N SER A 220 -7.01 12.03 -1.44
CA SER A 220 -6.43 12.30 -2.77
C SER A 220 -4.99 12.82 -2.73
N LEU A 221 -4.63 13.66 -1.75
CA LEU A 221 -3.26 14.13 -1.56
C LEU A 221 -2.32 13.02 -1.09
N PHE A 222 -2.80 12.15 -0.19
CA PHE A 222 -2.06 10.94 0.17
C PHE A 222 -1.90 10.01 -1.04
N CYS A 223 -2.93 9.86 -1.87
CA CYS A 223 -2.86 9.06 -3.10
C CYS A 223 -1.76 9.55 -4.04
N SER A 224 -1.73 10.86 -4.31
CA SER A 224 -0.76 11.43 -5.23
C SER A 224 0.67 11.29 -4.71
N ARG A 225 0.87 11.42 -3.39
CA ARG A 225 2.18 11.22 -2.75
C ARG A 225 2.61 9.75 -2.76
N ILE A 226 1.72 8.82 -2.40
CA ILE A 226 2.00 7.38 -2.45
C ILE A 226 2.30 6.95 -3.89
N LEU A 227 1.54 7.46 -4.86
CA LEU A 227 1.82 7.23 -6.27
C LEU A 227 3.21 7.70 -6.65
N LEU A 228 3.58 8.94 -6.30
CA LEU A 228 4.91 9.46 -6.61
C LEU A 228 6.02 8.60 -6.00
N HIS A 229 5.89 8.16 -4.75
CA HIS A 229 6.86 7.27 -4.11
C HIS A 229 6.94 5.88 -4.75
N ILE A 230 5.80 5.29 -5.12
CA ILE A 230 5.80 4.00 -5.83
C ILE A 230 6.40 4.15 -7.23
N TRP A 231 6.11 5.25 -7.93
CA TRP A 231 6.70 5.54 -9.23
C TRP A 231 8.22 5.76 -9.11
N GLU A 232 8.67 6.42 -8.05
CA GLU A 232 10.08 6.62 -7.72
C GLU A 232 10.79 5.29 -7.42
N GLU A 233 10.15 4.38 -6.67
CA GLU A 233 10.66 3.02 -6.43
C GLU A 233 10.59 2.11 -7.67
N ALA A 234 9.65 2.36 -8.58
CA ALA A 234 9.45 1.59 -9.80
C ALA A 234 10.36 2.02 -10.95
N ILE A 235 11.13 3.12 -10.83
CA ILE A 235 12.21 3.49 -11.75
C ILE A 235 13.47 2.74 -11.30
N PRO A 236 13.82 1.59 -11.90
CA PRO A 236 14.96 0.81 -11.47
C PRO A 236 16.17 1.28 -12.26
N ASN A 237 17.03 2.14 -11.69
CA ASN A 237 18.45 2.31 -12.08
C ASN A 237 18.79 2.20 -13.60
N GLU A 238 17.93 2.68 -14.51
CA GLU A 238 18.18 2.61 -15.96
C GLU A 238 19.34 3.55 -16.35
N GLU A 239 19.63 4.54 -15.50
CA GLU A 239 20.81 5.41 -15.64
C GLU A 239 22.13 4.72 -15.26
N VAL A 240 22.11 3.72 -14.36
CA VAL A 240 23.35 3.00 -13.96
C VAL A 240 23.78 2.03 -15.07
N ILE A 241 22.85 1.40 -15.78
CA ILE A 241 23.19 0.54 -16.93
C ILE A 241 23.67 1.38 -18.12
N SER A 242 23.08 2.56 -18.34
CA SER A 242 23.48 3.44 -19.44
C SER A 242 24.86 4.06 -19.24
N THR A 243 25.25 4.42 -18.00
CA THR A 243 26.60 4.94 -17.72
C THR A 243 27.68 3.85 -17.76
N THR A 244 27.34 2.60 -17.38
CA THR A 244 28.31 1.48 -17.43
C THR A 244 28.53 0.97 -18.86
N LEU A 245 27.52 1.03 -19.74
CA LEU A 245 27.68 0.71 -21.17
C LEU A 245 28.37 1.81 -21.98
N VAL A 246 28.17 3.09 -21.63
CA VAL A 246 28.90 4.20 -22.29
C VAL A 246 30.38 4.23 -21.90
N GLY A 247 30.74 3.74 -20.72
CA GLY A 247 32.14 3.68 -20.26
C GLY A 247 33.01 2.62 -20.93
N HIS A 248 32.43 1.63 -21.62
CA HIS A 248 33.16 0.47 -22.15
C HIS A 248 33.37 0.50 -23.68
N ASP A 249 32.86 1.52 -24.39
CA ASP A 249 32.83 1.54 -25.87
C ASP A 249 33.43 2.80 -26.53
N MET A 250 34.25 3.59 -25.81
CA MET A 250 35.04 4.66 -26.43
C MET A 250 36.47 4.23 -26.75
N SER A 251 36.60 3.31 -27.71
CA SER A 251 37.79 3.21 -28.58
C SER A 251 37.58 4.18 -29.74
N PHE A 252 38.03 5.43 -29.61
CA PHE A 252 38.17 6.32 -30.76
C PHE A 252 39.60 6.29 -31.28
N ALA A 253 39.73 5.71 -32.46
CA ALA A 253 40.89 5.81 -33.33
C ALA A 253 41.24 7.27 -33.57
N GLN A 254 42.48 7.64 -33.27
CA GLN A 254 43.04 8.93 -33.69
C GLN A 254 43.77 8.73 -35.02
N VAL A 255 43.14 9.18 -36.11
CA VAL A 255 43.69 9.17 -37.47
C VAL A 255 44.69 10.31 -37.64
N ARG A 256 45.89 9.89 -38.05
CA ARG A 256 47.04 10.58 -38.67
C ARG A 256 46.78 11.97 -39.27
N SER A 257 47.55 12.96 -38.81
CA SER A 257 47.99 14.11 -39.60
C SER A 257 49.51 14.10 -39.61
N GLY A 258 50.12 14.07 -40.81
CA GLY A 258 51.56 14.08 -40.98
C GLY A 258 52.07 15.49 -41.23
N ASP A 259 53.24 15.83 -40.68
CA ASP A 259 54.39 16.23 -41.49
C ASP A 259 55.68 16.37 -40.65
N THR A 260 56.79 16.19 -41.35
CA THR A 260 58.17 16.66 -41.10
C THR A 260 58.97 16.15 -39.87
N GLY A 261 59.81 15.15 -40.14
CA GLY A 261 61.27 15.37 -40.18
C GLY A 261 62.08 15.27 -38.88
N MET A 262 63.03 14.32 -38.93
CA MET A 262 64.43 14.43 -38.45
C MET A 262 64.81 13.70 -37.13
N GLN A 263 65.67 12.67 -37.32
CA GLN A 263 66.81 12.20 -36.48
C GLN A 263 66.51 11.79 -35.02
N SER A 264 67.16 10.82 -34.38
CA SER A 264 68.24 9.84 -34.57
C SER A 264 68.10 8.92 -33.32
N GLU A 265 68.35 7.61 -33.24
CA GLU A 265 69.57 6.79 -33.31
C GLU A 265 69.05 5.39 -32.87
N LEU A 266 69.13 4.40 -33.74
CA LEU A 266 70.05 3.24 -33.71
C LEU A 266 69.92 2.28 -32.50
N PRO A 267 69.90 0.95 -32.76
CA PRO A 267 69.38 -0.09 -31.86
C PRO A 267 70.49 -0.99 -31.33
N SER A 268 70.13 -1.96 -30.48
CA SER A 268 70.80 -3.27 -30.28
C SER A 268 70.27 -3.87 -28.97
N ASN A 269 70.10 -5.17 -28.75
CA ASN A 269 70.31 -6.40 -29.51
C ASN A 269 69.83 -7.55 -28.59
N VAL A 270 69.41 -8.69 -29.19
CA VAL A 270 69.80 -10.08 -28.80
C VAL A 270 69.35 -10.58 -27.40
N GLU A 271 68.84 -11.79 -27.15
CA GLU A 271 68.47 -12.99 -27.90
C GLU A 271 67.88 -14.02 -26.89
N ALA A 272 67.22 -15.04 -27.44
CA ALA A 272 66.80 -16.36 -26.91
C ALA A 272 67.57 -16.91 -25.67
N THR A 273 67.09 -17.77 -24.74
CA THR A 273 66.01 -18.79 -24.65
C THR A 273 66.03 -19.39 -23.20
N PRO A 274 65.08 -20.27 -22.79
CA PRO A 274 64.85 -20.76 -21.40
C PRO A 274 65.53 -22.15 -21.15
N PRO A 275 65.11 -23.06 -20.22
CA PRO A 275 64.43 -23.01 -18.90
C PRO A 275 65.24 -23.76 -17.78
N THR A 276 64.66 -23.96 -16.57
CA THR A 276 64.47 -25.26 -15.86
C THR A 276 64.65 -25.24 -14.32
N SER A 277 63.57 -25.64 -13.61
CA SER A 277 63.44 -26.36 -12.30
C SER A 277 63.96 -25.81 -10.96
N LEU A 278 63.09 -25.81 -9.93
CA LEU A 278 63.04 -26.70 -8.73
C LEU A 278 62.25 -25.98 -7.59
N GLU A 279 60.97 -26.29 -7.38
CA GLU A 279 60.40 -27.09 -6.25
C GLU A 279 59.98 -26.29 -4.98
N PRO A 280 59.04 -26.82 -4.17
CA PRO A 280 57.97 -26.08 -3.49
C PRO A 280 58.11 -26.00 -1.95
N PHE A 281 57.26 -25.20 -1.30
CA PHE A 281 57.08 -25.21 0.16
C PHE A 281 55.67 -25.66 0.54
N LEU A 282 55.66 -26.67 1.41
CA LEU A 282 54.56 -27.27 2.19
C LEU A 282 53.88 -26.19 3.07
N GLU A 283 52.64 -26.33 3.56
CA GLU A 283 52.25 -27.29 4.59
C GLU A 283 50.73 -27.10 4.90
N GLU A 284 49.90 -28.12 4.63
CA GLU A 284 48.53 -28.20 5.18
C GLU A 284 48.33 -29.61 5.73
N ASN A 285 48.17 -29.69 7.06
CA ASN A 285 48.03 -30.92 7.83
C ASN A 285 46.74 -30.82 8.67
N GLU A 286 46.10 -31.96 8.90
CA GLU A 286 44.92 -32.23 9.73
C GLU A 286 43.50 -31.95 9.17
N ARG A 287 42.87 -32.99 8.60
CA ARG A 287 41.87 -33.81 9.33
C ARG A 287 41.21 -34.85 8.42
N LEU A 288 41.59 -36.11 8.58
CA LEU A 288 40.81 -37.26 8.13
C LEU A 288 40.70 -38.30 9.25
N ARG A 289 39.45 -38.58 9.61
CA ARG A 289 38.90 -39.92 9.90
C ARG A 289 39.76 -40.86 10.73
N THR A 290 39.41 -41.04 12.00
CA THR A 290 38.80 -42.27 12.53
C THR A 290 38.34 -42.06 13.97
#